data_AF-A0A4R1US43-F1
#
_entry.id   AF-A0A4R1US43-F1
#
_cell.length_a   1.000
_cell.length_b   1.000
_cell.length_c   1.000
_cell.angle_alpha   90.00
_cell.angle_beta   90.00
_cell.angle_gamma   90.00
#
_symmetry.space_group_name_H-M   'P 1'
#
loop_
_entity.id
_entity.type
_entity.pdbx_description
1 polymer ?
#
loop_
_entity_poly.entity_id
_entity_poly.type
_entity_poly.pdbx_seq_one_letter_code
_entity_poly.pdbx_strand_id
1 'polypeptide(L)'
;MIRRLLGPLFLGIVLAAVAPAGAVPTIAQPLGVSPYGHWLNPAGDVEVSVAPCGSLLCGTVTWVGGQALADASDAGVQHLVGTQLLQGYHREGAGTWQGEVFVPDMGATFFSRIHQPDPGHLKISGCILHGLLCKSQIWTRRP
;
A
#
# COMPACT_ATOMS: atom_id res chain seq x y z
N MET A 1 18.16 -58.60 61.59
CA MET A 1 16.80 -58.47 62.15
C MET A 1 16.14 -57.25 61.51
N ILE A 2 15.21 -57.52 60.59
CA ILE A 2 14.48 -56.53 59.80
C ILE A 2 13.44 -55.85 60.70
N ARG A 3 13.57 -54.54 60.93
CA ARG A 3 12.51 -53.73 61.55
C ARG A 3 11.74 -53.02 60.45
N ARG A 4 10.58 -53.59 60.12
CA ARG A 4 9.55 -52.96 59.29
C ARG A 4 8.98 -51.76 60.06
N LEU A 5 9.09 -50.56 59.50
CA LEU A 5 8.40 -49.38 60.00
C LEU A 5 7.27 -49.06 59.01
N LEU A 6 6.04 -49.30 59.45
CA LEU A 6 4.82 -48.85 58.82
C LEU A 6 4.79 -47.32 58.85
N GLY A 7 4.87 -46.69 57.68
CA GLY A 7 4.58 -45.26 57.53
C GLY A 7 3.07 -45.03 57.34
N PRO A 8 2.50 -43.93 57.87
CA PRO A 8 1.08 -43.64 57.78
C PRO A 8 0.67 -43.30 56.35
N LEU A 9 -0.49 -43.83 55.96
CA LEU A 9 -1.18 -43.56 54.69
C LEU A 9 -1.66 -42.10 54.69
N PHE A 10 -0.87 -41.18 54.14
CA PHE A 10 -1.33 -39.81 53.89
C PHE A 10 -2.25 -39.81 52.66
N LEU A 11 -3.56 -39.78 52.92
CA LEU A 11 -4.60 -39.54 51.92
C LEU A 11 -4.47 -38.08 51.43
N GLY A 12 -3.65 -37.86 50.40
CA GLY A 12 -3.49 -36.56 49.77
C GLY A 12 -4.74 -36.16 49.00
N ILE A 13 -5.47 -35.17 49.50
CA ILE A 13 -6.56 -34.50 48.78
C ILE A 13 -5.93 -33.73 47.62
N VAL A 14 -6.15 -34.19 46.39
CA VAL A 14 -5.76 -33.46 45.17
C VAL A 14 -6.79 -32.37 44.91
N LEU A 15 -6.49 -31.14 45.33
CA LEU A 15 -7.27 -29.96 44.96
C LEU A 15 -6.80 -29.50 43.58
N ALA A 16 -7.53 -29.87 42.52
CA ALA A 16 -7.29 -29.39 41.18
C ALA A 16 -7.65 -27.89 41.08
N ALA A 17 -6.63 -27.03 41.11
CA ALA A 17 -6.78 -25.60 40.83
C ALA A 17 -7.00 -25.38 39.33
N VAL A 18 -8.25 -25.13 38.94
CA VAL A 18 -8.60 -24.72 37.57
C VAL A 18 -8.22 -23.24 37.43
N ALA A 19 -7.09 -22.96 36.80
CA ALA A 19 -6.71 -21.59 36.44
C ALA A 19 -7.60 -21.11 35.28
N PRO A 20 -8.23 -19.93 35.35
CA PRO A 20 -8.98 -19.38 34.23
C PRO A 20 -8.00 -19.04 33.09
N ALA A 21 -8.29 -19.54 31.89
CA ALA A 21 -7.55 -19.19 30.68
C ALA A 21 -7.73 -17.70 30.41
N GLY A 22 -6.67 -16.91 30.62
CA GLY A 22 -6.67 -15.49 30.32
C GLY A 22 -6.86 -15.27 28.82
N ALA A 23 -7.94 -14.57 28.45
CA ALA A 23 -8.13 -14.10 27.08
C ALA A 23 -7.02 -13.07 26.77
N VAL A 24 -6.14 -13.41 25.83
CA VAL A 24 -5.14 -12.47 25.32
C VAL A 24 -5.88 -11.44 24.48
N PRO A 25 -5.84 -10.14 24.79
CA PRO A 25 -6.44 -9.14 23.91
C PRO A 25 -5.69 -9.15 22.59
N THR A 26 -6.36 -9.58 21.51
CA THR A 26 -5.82 -9.39 20.16
C THR A 26 -5.92 -7.89 19.85
N ILE A 27 -4.77 -7.23 19.77
CA ILE A 27 -4.73 -5.87 19.24
C ILE A 27 -4.90 -6.04 17.74
N ALA A 28 -6.09 -5.72 17.22
CA ALA A 28 -6.31 -5.65 15.78
C ALA A 28 -5.33 -4.62 15.23
N GLN A 29 -4.32 -5.08 14.48
CA GLN A 29 -3.47 -4.17 13.72
C GLN A 29 -4.40 -3.42 12.77
N PRO A 30 -4.35 -2.07 12.72
CA PRO A 30 -5.11 -1.35 11.72
C PRO A 30 -4.76 -1.97 10.37
N LEU A 31 -5.76 -2.46 9.64
CA LEU A 31 -5.59 -2.97 8.28
C LEU A 31 -4.87 -1.85 7.52
N GLY A 32 -3.57 -2.04 7.28
CA GLY A 32 -2.74 -1.02 6.67
C GLY A 32 -3.38 -0.60 5.37
N VAL A 33 -3.51 0.70 5.16
CA VAL A 33 -4.10 1.20 3.92
C VAL A 33 -3.23 0.72 2.76
N SER A 34 -3.82 -0.07 1.86
CA SER A 34 -3.12 -0.68 0.74
C SER A 34 -3.21 0.21 -0.49
N PRO A 35 -2.07 0.60 -1.11
CA PRO A 35 -2.10 1.43 -2.31
C PRO A 35 -2.44 0.60 -3.56
N TYR A 36 -2.46 -0.73 -3.45
CA TYR A 36 -2.68 -1.61 -4.58
C TYR A 36 -4.15 -1.61 -5.03
N GLY A 37 -4.37 -1.76 -6.33
CA GLY A 37 -5.68 -1.74 -6.97
C GLY A 37 -5.73 -0.74 -8.13
N HIS A 38 -6.94 -0.44 -8.58
CA HIS A 38 -7.19 0.43 -9.72
C HIS A 38 -7.55 1.83 -9.26
N TRP A 39 -6.96 2.84 -9.91
CA TRP A 39 -7.08 4.24 -9.53
C TRP A 39 -7.39 5.09 -10.74
N LEU A 40 -8.24 6.08 -10.55
CA LEU A 40 -8.54 7.11 -11.53
C LEU A 40 -7.81 8.40 -11.17
N ASN A 41 -7.26 9.06 -12.20
CA ASN A 41 -6.79 10.43 -12.08
C ASN A 41 -7.96 11.40 -11.75
N PRO A 42 -7.69 12.67 -11.37
CA PRO A 42 -8.75 13.60 -10.99
C PRO A 42 -9.80 13.86 -12.09
N ALA A 43 -9.40 13.79 -13.36
CA ALA A 43 -10.31 13.97 -14.49
C ALA A 43 -11.15 12.72 -14.78
N GLY A 44 -10.81 11.56 -14.22
CA GLY A 44 -11.50 10.29 -14.43
C GLY A 44 -11.28 9.67 -15.80
N ASP A 45 -10.31 10.17 -16.56
CA ASP A 45 -10.04 9.80 -17.95
C ASP A 45 -8.76 8.94 -18.12
N VAL A 46 -8.04 8.66 -17.03
CA VAL A 46 -6.94 7.70 -16.99
C VAL A 46 -7.13 6.75 -15.81
N GLU A 47 -7.16 5.45 -16.09
CA GLU A 47 -7.11 4.40 -15.08
C GLU A 47 -5.71 3.79 -15.00
N VAL A 48 -5.19 3.63 -13.78
CA VAL A 48 -3.91 2.99 -13.50
C VAL A 48 -4.10 1.84 -12.53
N SER A 49 -3.61 0.65 -12.90
CA SER A 49 -3.46 -0.48 -12.00
C SER A 49 -2.15 -0.36 -11.22
N VAL A 50 -2.25 -0.20 -9.91
CA VAL A 50 -1.13 -0.10 -8.98
C VAL A 50 -0.86 -1.48 -8.37
N ALA A 51 0.35 -1.97 -8.54
CA ALA A 51 0.76 -3.32 -8.13
C ALA A 51 2.24 -3.37 -7.72
N PRO A 52 2.66 -4.43 -6.99
CA PRO A 52 4.07 -4.69 -6.77
C PRO A 52 4.80 -5.00 -8.09
N CYS A 53 6.02 -4.48 -8.24
CA CYS A 53 6.97 -4.78 -9.31
C CYS A 53 8.31 -5.20 -8.67
N GLY A 54 8.33 -6.41 -8.11
CA GLY A 54 9.38 -6.84 -7.18
C GLY A 54 9.14 -6.28 -5.78
N SER A 55 10.16 -5.66 -5.18
CA SER A 55 10.05 -4.98 -3.87
C SER A 55 9.51 -3.55 -3.97
N LEU A 56 9.23 -3.06 -5.18
CA LEU A 56 8.80 -1.69 -5.46
C LEU A 56 7.31 -1.66 -5.79
N LEU A 57 6.72 -0.47 -5.69
CA LEU A 57 5.38 -0.17 -6.20
C LEU A 57 5.51 0.40 -7.61
N CYS A 58 4.71 -0.12 -8.53
CA CYS A 58 4.57 0.42 -9.88
C CYS A 58 3.08 0.60 -10.23
N GLY A 59 2.83 1.36 -11.30
CA GLY A 59 1.49 1.62 -11.80
C GLY A 59 1.47 1.63 -13.32
N THR A 60 0.59 0.85 -13.92
CA THR A 60 0.45 0.74 -15.38
C THR A 60 -0.92 1.25 -15.80
N VAL A 61 -0.96 2.05 -16.87
CA VAL A 61 -2.23 2.53 -17.45
C VAL A 61 -3.01 1.35 -18.02
N THR A 62 -4.22 1.13 -17.52
CA THR A 62 -5.12 0.05 -17.96
C THR A 62 -6.24 0.54 -18.86
N TRP A 63 -6.62 1.81 -18.74
CA TRP A 63 -7.66 2.42 -19.56
C TRP A 63 -7.40 3.92 -19.72
N VAL A 64 -7.79 4.45 -20.89
CA VAL A 64 -7.76 5.88 -21.20
C VAL A 64 -9.05 6.26 -21.91
N GLY A 65 -9.58 7.44 -21.59
CA GLY A 65 -10.67 8.10 -22.29
C GLY A 65 -10.42 9.59 -22.40
N GLY A 66 -11.47 10.35 -22.72
CA GLY A 66 -11.41 11.82 -22.70
C GLY A 66 -10.35 12.40 -23.64
N GLN A 67 -9.72 13.50 -23.21
CA GLN A 67 -8.65 14.17 -23.96
C GLN A 67 -7.26 13.58 -23.70
N ALA A 68 -7.10 12.78 -22.63
CA ALA A 68 -5.80 12.25 -22.23
C ALA A 68 -5.05 11.49 -23.35
N LEU A 69 -5.76 10.80 -24.26
CA LEU A 69 -5.12 10.13 -25.40
C LEU A 69 -4.60 11.13 -26.44
N ALA A 70 -5.34 12.21 -26.71
CA ALA A 70 -4.93 13.24 -27.65
C ALA A 70 -3.74 14.04 -27.10
N ASP A 71 -3.82 14.48 -25.85
CA ASP A 71 -2.75 15.23 -25.19
C ASP A 71 -1.43 14.43 -25.15
N ALA A 72 -1.52 13.13 -24.86
CA ALA A 72 -0.37 12.23 -24.88
C ALA A 72 0.22 12.08 -26.29
N SER A 73 -0.62 11.92 -27.31
CA SER A 73 -0.17 11.83 -28.71
C SER A 73 0.52 13.11 -29.19
N ASP A 74 -0.02 14.28 -28.85
CA ASP A 74 0.57 15.58 -29.19
C ASP A 74 1.96 15.77 -28.55
N ALA A 75 2.18 15.16 -27.39
CA ALA A 75 3.48 15.07 -26.72
C ALA A 75 4.38 13.92 -27.24
N GLY A 76 3.96 13.19 -28.27
CA GLY A 76 4.72 12.09 -28.89
C GLY A 76 4.54 10.71 -28.24
N VAL A 77 3.60 10.56 -27.32
CA VAL A 77 3.30 9.29 -26.62
C VAL A 77 2.21 8.52 -27.35
N GLN A 78 2.63 7.60 -28.22
CA GLN A 78 1.73 6.88 -29.14
C GLN A 78 0.96 5.70 -28.51
N HIS A 79 1.40 5.20 -27.34
CA HIS A 79 0.76 4.08 -26.65
C HIS A 79 0.65 4.36 -25.16
N LEU A 80 -0.43 5.01 -24.75
CA LEU A 80 -0.63 5.33 -23.34
C LEU A 80 -1.08 4.10 -22.53
N VAL A 81 -2.00 3.29 -23.04
CA VAL A 81 -2.37 2.02 -22.41
C VAL A 81 -1.18 1.07 -22.40
N GLY A 82 -0.90 0.45 -21.25
CA GLY A 82 0.27 -0.41 -21.04
C GLY A 82 1.53 0.35 -20.63
N THR A 83 1.54 1.68 -20.68
CA THR A 83 2.67 2.47 -20.18
C THR A 83 2.74 2.41 -18.66
N GLN A 84 3.94 2.19 -18.13
CA GLN A 84 4.21 2.28 -16.70
C GLN A 84 4.29 3.74 -16.29
N LEU A 85 3.20 4.26 -15.74
CA LEU A 85 3.03 5.64 -15.33
C LEU A 85 3.68 5.90 -13.97
N LEU A 86 3.56 4.97 -13.01
CA LEU A 86 4.23 5.05 -11.71
C LEU A 86 5.43 4.10 -11.70
N GLN A 87 6.63 4.62 -11.47
CA GLN A 87 7.89 3.93 -11.69
C GLN A 87 8.71 3.84 -10.40
N GLY A 88 9.02 2.61 -9.98
CA GLY A 88 10.05 2.33 -8.99
C GLY A 88 9.84 2.91 -7.58
N TYR A 89 8.60 2.94 -7.09
CA TYR A 89 8.31 3.55 -5.79
C TYR A 89 8.77 2.68 -4.63
N HIS A 90 9.69 3.20 -3.81
CA HIS A 90 10.08 2.60 -2.52
C HIS A 90 9.30 3.22 -1.37
N ARG A 91 9.09 2.46 -0.30
CA ARG A 91 8.37 2.93 0.89
C ARG A 91 9.26 3.86 1.72
N GLU A 92 8.71 5.02 2.10
CA GLU A 92 9.38 6.04 2.92
C GLU A 92 8.82 6.08 4.36
N GLY A 93 7.65 5.49 4.59
CA GLY A 93 6.97 5.52 5.87
C GLY A 93 5.55 4.97 5.79
N ALA A 94 4.77 5.23 6.84
CA ALA A 94 3.37 4.84 6.90
C ALA A 94 2.58 5.54 5.78
N GLY A 95 2.06 4.76 4.83
CA GLY A 95 1.27 5.28 3.71
C GLY A 95 2.03 6.20 2.75
N THR A 96 3.37 6.21 2.76
CA THR A 96 4.19 7.06 1.89
C THR A 96 5.19 6.28 1.06
N TRP A 97 5.32 6.69 -0.20
CA TRP A 97 6.29 6.13 -1.14
C TRP A 97 6.93 7.22 -1.99
N GLN A 98 8.15 6.98 -2.45
CA GLN A 98 8.90 7.88 -3.30
C GLN A 98 9.42 7.13 -4.53
N GLY A 99 9.34 7.75 -5.70
CA GLY A 99 9.75 7.18 -6.98
C GLY A 99 9.63 8.23 -8.07
N GLU A 100 9.27 7.79 -9.27
CA GLU A 100 9.11 8.66 -10.42
C GLU A 100 7.75 8.47 -11.10
N VAL A 101 7.22 9.54 -11.69
CA VAL A 101 5.98 9.53 -12.45
C VAL A 101 6.27 9.97 -13.88
N PHE A 102 5.84 9.16 -14.85
CA PHE A 102 5.78 9.58 -16.23
C PHE A 102 4.52 10.41 -16.47
N VAL A 103 4.68 11.57 -17.09
CA VAL A 103 3.62 12.57 -17.33
C VAL A 103 3.39 12.61 -18.85
N PRO A 104 2.36 11.90 -19.36
CA PRO A 104 2.21 11.64 -20.79
C PRO A 104 2.03 12.90 -21.65
N ASP A 105 1.29 13.90 -21.16
CA ASP A 105 1.08 15.21 -21.79
C ASP A 105 2.36 16.07 -21.84
N MET A 106 3.41 15.65 -21.15
CA MET A 106 4.74 16.26 -21.23
C MET A 106 5.79 15.35 -21.88
N GLY A 107 5.46 14.09 -22.16
CA GLY A 107 6.42 13.10 -22.67
C GLY A 107 7.64 12.90 -21.78
N ALA A 108 7.54 13.16 -20.47
CA ALA A 108 8.69 13.21 -19.57
C ALA A 108 8.42 12.57 -18.19
N THR A 109 9.49 12.13 -17.53
CA THR A 109 9.45 11.53 -16.19
C THR A 109 9.96 12.51 -15.14
N PHE A 110 9.30 12.54 -13.98
CA PHE A 110 9.62 13.45 -12.88
C PHE A 110 9.65 12.74 -11.53
N PHE A 111 10.43 13.29 -10.60
CA PHE A 111 10.37 12.89 -9.20
C PHE A 111 8.94 12.98 -8.67
N SER A 112 8.55 11.98 -7.88
CA SER A 112 7.20 11.92 -7.32
C SER A 112 7.13 11.24 -5.95
N ARG A 113 6.13 11.65 -5.17
CA ARG A 113 5.74 11.04 -3.89
C ARG A 113 4.26 10.66 -3.92
N ILE A 114 3.97 9.46 -3.43
CA ILE A 114 2.61 8.99 -3.16
C ILE A 114 2.37 9.07 -1.65
N HIS A 115 1.22 9.59 -1.25
CA HIS A 115 0.69 9.50 0.11
C HIS A 115 -0.74 8.95 0.06
N GLN A 116 -1.04 7.93 0.85
CA GLN A 116 -2.38 7.36 0.94
C GLN A 116 -3.07 7.79 2.24
N PRO A 117 -3.88 8.86 2.22
CA PRO A 117 -4.55 9.35 3.43
C PRO A 117 -5.64 8.39 3.94
N ASP A 118 -6.30 7.65 3.05
CA ASP A 118 -7.38 6.72 3.35
C ASP A 118 -7.52 5.65 2.25
N PRO A 119 -8.34 4.59 2.45
CA PRO A 119 -8.44 3.49 1.49
C PRO A 119 -8.89 3.89 0.07
N GLY A 120 -9.63 4.99 -0.06
CA GLY A 120 -10.26 5.45 -1.30
C GLY A 120 -9.46 6.49 -2.07
N HIS A 121 -8.34 6.99 -1.54
CA HIS A 121 -7.61 8.10 -2.15
C HIS A 121 -6.09 7.90 -2.17
N LEU A 122 -5.44 8.30 -3.27
CA LEU A 122 -4.00 8.51 -3.35
C LEU A 122 -3.71 9.98 -3.66
N LYS A 123 -2.85 10.62 -2.87
CA LYS A 123 -2.24 11.89 -3.23
C LYS A 123 -0.94 11.61 -3.97
N ILE A 124 -0.89 11.94 -5.25
CA ILE A 124 0.32 11.87 -6.07
C ILE A 124 0.86 13.29 -6.23
N SER A 125 2.10 13.51 -5.81
CA SER A 125 2.77 14.82 -5.92
C SER A 125 4.03 14.67 -6.74
N GLY A 126 4.36 15.68 -7.54
CA GLY A 126 5.61 15.74 -8.30
C GLY A 126 6.10 17.19 -8.38
N CYS A 127 7.40 17.38 -8.54
CA CYS A 127 7.99 18.71 -8.67
C CYS A 127 8.87 18.76 -9.92
N ILE A 128 8.72 19.84 -10.69
CA ILE A 128 9.58 20.16 -11.84
C ILE A 128 10.62 21.22 -11.44
N LEU A 129 11.67 21.38 -12.24
CA LEU A 129 12.77 22.35 -12.02
C LEU A 129 13.49 22.17 -10.67
N HIS A 130 14.11 21.01 -10.44
CA HIS A 130 14.85 20.71 -9.20
C HIS A 130 14.05 20.95 -7.90
N GLY A 131 12.72 20.79 -7.93
CA GLY A 131 11.87 20.92 -6.75
C GLY A 131 11.17 22.27 -6.56
N LEU A 132 11.37 23.23 -7.47
CA LEU A 132 10.81 24.59 -7.31
C LEU A 132 9.32 24.70 -7.64
N LEU A 133 8.82 23.88 -8.57
CA LEU A 133 7.42 23.93 -9.01
C LEU A 133 6.74 22.59 -8.76
N CYS A 134 6.03 22.49 -7.63
CA CYS A 134 5.35 21.27 -7.22
C CYS A 134 3.86 21.31 -7.55
N LYS A 135 3.35 20.20 -8.09
CA LYS A 135 1.91 19.96 -8.27
C LYS A 135 1.52 18.67 -7.53
N SER A 136 0.25 18.59 -7.16
CA SER A 136 -0.32 17.37 -6.61
C SER A 136 -1.71 17.11 -7.13
N GLN A 137 -2.06 15.83 -7.23
CA GLN A 137 -3.36 15.34 -7.64
C GLN A 137 -3.89 14.37 -6.59
N ILE A 138 -5.22 14.33 -6.42
CA ILE A 138 -5.90 13.31 -5.63
C ILE A 138 -6.57 12.34 -6.60
N TRP A 139 -6.08 11.11 -6.58
CA TRP A 139 -6.60 10.01 -7.37
C TRP A 139 -7.60 9.24 -6.53
N THR A 140 -8.68 8.81 -7.16
CA THR A 140 -9.77 8.09 -6.49
C THR A 140 -9.70 6.62 -6.84
N ARG A 141 -10.04 5.76 -5.89
CA ARG A 141 -10.14 4.33 -6.17
C ARG A 141 -11.23 4.10 -7.21
N ARG A 142 -10.93 3.29 -8.23
CA ARG A 142 -11.92 2.83 -9.20
C ARG A 142 -12.99 2.01 -8.44
N PRO A 143 -14.28 2.37 -8.52
CA PRO A 143 -15.36 1.63 -7.89
C PRO A 143 -15.45 0.18 -8.37
#